data_AF-A0A5J4TB17-F1
#
_entry.id   AF-A0A5J4TB17-F1
#
_cell.length_a   1.000
_cell.length_b   1.000
_cell.length_c   1.000
_cell.angle_alpha   90.00
_cell.angle_beta   90.00
_cell.angle_gamma   90.00
#
_symmetry.space_group_name_H-M   'P 1'
#
loop_
_entity.id
_entity.type
_entity.pdbx_description
1 polymer ?
#
loop_
_entity_poly.entity_id
_entity_poly.type
_entity_poly.pdbx_seq_one_letter_code
_entity_poly.pdbx_strand_id
1 'polypeptide(L)'
;MDNTPQNETHPLFSTFQSLNGIEQISALFKSAKNDAIKDLSSFCISFLYRNGEISNEKMKKMIIEHLQNAYHSQNKQVRKSAELAQIGLDDAYKKVT
;
A
#
# COMPACT_ATOMS: atom_id res chain seq x y z
N MET A 1 14.32 10.20 0.19
CA MET A 1 13.68 10.35 1.50
C MET A 1 12.41 11.14 1.27
N ASP A 2 11.25 10.54 1.54
CA ASP A 2 9.98 11.26 1.52
C ASP A 2 9.95 12.17 2.77
N ASN A 3 9.89 13.48 2.55
CA ASN A 3 9.79 14.47 3.63
C ASN A 3 8.32 14.90 3.86
N THR A 4 7.37 14.11 3.36
CA THR A 4 5.95 14.43 3.46
C THR A 4 5.47 14.15 4.88
N PRO A 5 4.76 15.09 5.53
CA PRO A 5 4.12 14.84 6.81
C PRO A 5 3.27 13.58 6.74
N GLN A 6 3.39 12.72 7.75
CA GLN A 6 2.70 11.42 7.82
C GLN A 6 1.17 11.53 7.81
N ASN A 7 0.60 12.74 7.97
CA ASN A 7 -0.83 13.00 8.04
C ASN A 7 -1.46 13.56 6.74
N GLU A 8 -0.69 13.71 5.66
CA GLU A 8 -1.21 14.18 4.37
C GLU A 8 -1.20 13.07 3.30
N THR A 9 -2.14 13.15 2.36
CA THR A 9 -2.14 12.27 1.19
C THR A 9 -0.86 12.50 0.39
N HIS A 10 -0.24 11.43 -0.11
CA HIS A 10 1.05 11.56 -0.80
C HIS A 10 0.95 12.53 -2.00
N PRO A 11 1.91 13.45 -2.25
CA PRO A 11 1.83 14.42 -3.35
C PRO A 11 1.62 13.78 -4.73
N LEU A 12 2.10 12.56 -4.90
CA LEU A 12 1.92 11.79 -6.14
C LEU A 12 0.53 11.17 -6.27
N PHE A 13 -0.29 11.13 -5.22
CA PHE A 13 -1.61 10.51 -5.25
C PHE A 13 -2.48 11.09 -6.37
N SER A 14 -2.60 12.42 -6.45
CA SER A 14 -3.38 13.09 -7.50
C SER A 14 -2.82 12.82 -8.90
N THR A 15 -1.50 12.73 -9.03
CA THR A 15 -0.85 12.40 -10.32
C THR A 15 -1.18 10.97 -10.74
N PHE A 16 -1.02 10.00 -9.84
CA PHE A 16 -1.37 8.59 -10.11
C PHE A 16 -2.86 8.42 -10.36
N GLN A 17 -3.72 9.16 -9.66
CA GLN A 17 -5.16 9.14 -9.89
C GLN A 17 -5.52 9.69 -11.27
N SER A 18 -4.92 10.80 -11.69
CA SER A 18 -5.16 11.42 -13.01
C SER A 18 -4.72 10.56 -14.21
N LEU A 19 -3.80 9.61 -13.97
CA LEU A 19 -3.26 8.70 -14.99
C LEU A 19 -3.85 7.29 -14.91
N ASN A 20 -4.91 7.08 -14.11
CA ASN A 20 -5.44 5.75 -13.76
C ASN A 20 -4.36 4.79 -13.21
N GLY A 21 -3.25 5.33 -12.69
CA GLY A 21 -2.11 4.56 -12.22
C GLY A 21 -2.44 3.69 -11.02
N ILE A 22 -3.35 4.14 -10.14
CA ILE A 22 -3.83 3.35 -9.00
C ILE A 22 -4.54 2.08 -9.47
N GLU A 23 -5.37 2.18 -10.50
CA GLU A 23 -6.10 1.05 -11.09
C GLU A 23 -5.14 0.10 -11.80
N GLN A 24 -4.14 0.63 -12.52
CA GLN A 24 -3.11 -0.15 -13.18
C GLN A 24 -2.27 -0.95 -12.17
N ILE A 25 -1.80 -0.32 -11.08
CA ILE A 25 -1.06 -1.03 -10.02
C ILE A 25 -1.96 -2.06 -9.34
N SER A 26 -3.25 -1.75 -9.16
CA SER A 26 -4.21 -2.70 -8.59
C SER A 26 -4.43 -3.93 -9.49
N ALA A 27 -4.47 -3.73 -10.82
CA ALA A 27 -4.55 -4.81 -11.79
C ALA A 27 -3.24 -5.63 -11.83
N LEU A 28 -2.09 -4.96 -11.71
CA LEU A 28 -0.78 -5.60 -11.63
C LEU A 28 -0.69 -6.48 -10.38
N PHE A 29 -1.10 -5.98 -9.21
CA PHE A 29 -1.14 -6.77 -7.97
C PHE A 29 -1.97 -8.06 -8.12
N LYS A 30 -3.13 -7.98 -8.79
CA LYS A 30 -4.02 -9.13 -9.00
C LYS A 30 -3.46 -10.14 -9.99
N SER A 31 -2.75 -9.69 -11.01
CA SER A 31 -2.26 -10.53 -12.12
C SER A 31 -0.81 -10.97 -11.96
N ALA A 32 -0.07 -10.39 -11.02
CA ALA A 32 1.34 -10.70 -10.77
C ALA A 32 1.52 -12.16 -10.35
N LYS A 33 2.34 -12.89 -11.12
CA LYS A 33 2.83 -14.23 -10.79
C LYS A 33 4.16 -14.21 -10.03
N ASN A 34 4.84 -13.07 -10.04
CA ASN A 34 6.12 -12.87 -9.37
C ASN A 34 5.86 -12.18 -8.03
N ASP A 35 6.29 -12.82 -6.95
CA ASP A 35 6.10 -12.33 -5.58
C ASP A 35 6.71 -10.95 -5.37
N ALA A 36 7.86 -10.65 -5.96
CA ALA A 36 8.47 -9.33 -5.84
C ALA A 36 7.61 -8.24 -6.49
N ILE A 37 7.01 -8.51 -7.65
CA ILE A 37 6.10 -7.57 -8.32
C ILE A 37 4.84 -7.37 -7.47
N LYS A 38 4.34 -8.46 -6.86
CA LYS A 38 3.16 -8.42 -6.00
C LYS A 38 3.41 -7.64 -4.71
N ASP A 39 4.55 -7.87 -4.07
CA ASP A 39 5.03 -7.13 -2.91
C ASP A 39 5.14 -5.63 -3.23
N LEU A 40 5.91 -5.27 -4.27
CA LEU A 40 6.08 -3.89 -4.72
C LEU A 40 4.74 -3.20 -5.03
N SER A 41 3.85 -3.89 -5.75
CA SER A 41 2.54 -3.33 -6.11
C SER A 41 1.71 -3.05 -4.86
N SER A 42 1.69 -3.98 -3.90
CA SER A 42 0.98 -3.80 -2.63
C SER A 42 1.56 -2.64 -1.81
N PHE A 43 2.88 -2.54 -1.70
CA PHE A 43 3.55 -1.43 -0.99
C PHE A 43 3.24 -0.09 -1.65
N CYS A 44 3.32 0.00 -2.98
CA CYS A 44 3.00 1.22 -3.72
C CYS A 44 1.56 1.68 -3.45
N ILE A 45 0.59 0.77 -3.48
CA ILE A 45 -0.80 1.12 -3.18
C ILE A 45 -0.91 1.61 -1.73
N SER A 46 -0.38 0.87 -0.76
CA SER A 46 -0.45 1.27 0.65
C SER A 46 0.17 2.63 0.93
N PHE A 47 1.31 2.96 0.31
CA PHE A 47 1.94 4.27 0.46
C PHE A 47 1.16 5.40 -0.20
N LEU A 48 0.53 5.15 -1.36
CA LEU A 48 -0.36 6.13 -1.99
C LEU A 48 -1.56 6.44 -1.09
N TYR A 49 -2.10 5.44 -0.41
CA TYR A 49 -3.23 5.55 0.51
C TYR A 49 -2.87 5.86 1.97
N ARG A 50 -1.64 6.32 2.26
CA ARG A 50 -1.14 6.59 3.63
C ARG A 50 -1.99 7.58 4.48
N ASN A 51 -2.97 8.27 3.86
CA ASN A 51 -4.02 9.06 4.55
C ASN A 51 -5.33 9.07 3.77
N GLY A 52 -5.57 8.01 2.99
CA GLY A 52 -6.76 7.87 2.15
C GLY A 52 -7.41 6.53 2.40
N GLU A 53 -8.70 6.44 2.09
CA GLU A 53 -9.41 5.17 2.17
C GLU A 53 -9.40 4.45 0.81
N ILE A 54 -9.04 3.17 0.81
CA ILE A 54 -9.26 2.30 -0.34
C ILE A 54 -10.75 1.93 -0.34
N SER A 55 -11.57 2.64 -1.12
CA SER A 55 -13.02 2.42 -1.17
C SER A 55 -13.42 1.01 -1.63
N ASN A 56 -12.54 0.32 -2.36
CA ASN A 56 -12.76 -1.06 -2.75
C ASN A 56 -12.36 -2.01 -1.61
N GLU A 57 -13.33 -2.35 -0.76
CA GLU A 57 -13.16 -3.24 0.39
C GLU A 57 -12.52 -4.60 0.06
N LYS A 58 -12.83 -5.18 -1.11
CA LYS A 58 -12.20 -6.44 -1.54
C LYS A 58 -10.71 -6.25 -1.81
N MET A 59 -10.34 -5.18 -2.50
CA MET A 59 -8.94 -4.86 -2.80
C MET A 59 -8.17 -4.55 -1.51
N LYS A 60 -8.77 -3.77 -0.62
CA LYS A 60 -8.25 -3.41 0.69
C LYS A 60 -7.91 -4.66 1.51
N LYS A 61 -8.85 -5.62 1.63
CA LYS A 61 -8.62 -6.89 2.32
C LYS A 61 -7.47 -7.69 1.73
N MET A 62 -7.41 -7.82 0.39
CA MET A 62 -6.33 -8.57 -0.27
C MET A 62 -4.95 -7.95 -0.03
N ILE A 63 -4.86 -6.61 -0.01
CA ILE A 63 -3.61 -5.91 0.29
C ILE A 63 -3.21 -6.14 1.74
N ILE A 64 -4.14 -5.97 2.69
CA ILE A 64 -3.86 -6.17 4.13
C ILE A 64 -3.37 -7.59 4.40
N GLU A 65 -4.06 -8.60 3.86
CA GLU A 65 -3.66 -10.00 4.00
C GLU A 65 -2.27 -10.26 3.42
N HIS A 66 -1.97 -9.69 2.25
CA HIS A 66 -0.66 -9.81 1.63
C HIS A 66 0.44 -9.15 2.46
N LEU A 67 0.19 -7.95 3.02
CA LEU A 67 1.13 -7.25 3.90
C LEU A 67 1.39 -8.03 5.20
N GLN A 68 0.38 -8.66 5.79
CA GLN A 68 0.53 -9.50 6.98
C GLN A 68 1.44 -10.70 6.71
N ASN A 69 1.28 -11.34 5.55
CA ASN A 69 2.18 -12.40 5.13
C ASN A 69 3.60 -11.89 4.87
N ALA A 70 3.75 -10.72 4.22
CA ALA A 70 5.03 -10.09 3.95
C ALA A 70 5.78 -9.68 5.25
N TYR A 71 5.05 -9.31 6.31
CA TYR A 71 5.61 -9.02 7.63
C TYR A 71 6.29 -10.24 8.28
N HIS A 72 5.83 -11.46 7.97
CA HIS A 72 6.46 -12.70 8.42
C HIS A 72 7.54 -13.24 7.45
N SER A 73 7.87 -12.49 6.39
CA SER A 73 8.88 -12.91 5.42
C SER A 73 10.28 -13.04 6.04
N GLN A 74 11.01 -14.08 5.62
CA GLN A 74 12.44 -14.24 5.96
C GLN A 74 13.31 -13.18 5.27
N ASN A 75 12.80 -12.55 4.21
CA ASN A 75 13.47 -11.44 3.55
C ASN A 75 13.29 -10.16 4.40
N LYS A 76 14.40 -9.71 5.00
CA LYS A 76 14.43 -8.53 5.87
C LYS A 76 13.93 -7.25 5.19
N GLN A 77 14.16 -7.09 3.88
CA GLN A 77 13.73 -5.91 3.14
C GLN A 77 12.22 -5.91 2.93
N VAL A 78 11.65 -7.06 2.57
CA VAL A 78 10.20 -7.26 2.41
C VAL A 78 9.49 -7.01 3.73
N ARG A 79 9.98 -7.59 4.83
CA ARG A 79 9.42 -7.38 6.16
C ARG A 79 9.40 -5.91 6.58
N LYS A 80 10.53 -5.21 6.44
CA LYS A 80 10.62 -3.78 6.81
C LYS A 80 9.71 -2.91 5.95
N SER A 81 9.56 -3.24 4.68
CA SER A 81 8.66 -2.52 3.77
C SER A 81 7.19 -2.75 4.14
N ALA A 82 6.83 -3.97 4.52
CA ALA A 82 5.49 -4.31 5.00
C ALA A 82 5.13 -3.58 6.30
N GLU A 83 6.07 -3.50 7.24
CA GLU A 83 5.91 -2.74 8.49
C GLU A 83 5.61 -1.26 8.22
N LEU A 84 6.38 -0.61 7.35
CA LEU A 84 6.15 0.80 6.96
C LEU A 84 4.82 1.00 6.24
N ALA A 85 4.44 0.06 5.37
CA ALA A 85 3.19 0.10 4.62
C ALA A 85 1.96 -0.06 5.54
N GLN A 86 2.06 -0.91 6.58
CA GLN A 86 1.01 -1.09 7.58
C GLN A 86 0.84 0.16 8.45
N ILE A 87 1.94 0.75 8.95
CA ILE A 87 1.89 2.00 9.73
C ILE A 87 1.21 3.11 8.94
N GLY A 88 1.50 3.21 7.63
CA GLY A 88 0.85 4.19 6.77
C GLY A 88 -0.66 3.97 6.58
N LEU A 89 -1.15 2.73 6.65
CA LEU A 89 -2.59 2.45 6.66
C LEU A 89 -3.20 2.66 8.06
N ASP A 90 -2.45 2.39 9.13
CA ASP A 90 -2.95 2.42 10.51
C ASP A 90 -3.20 3.83 11.08
N ASP A 91 -2.49 4.88 10.61
CA ASP A 91 -2.82 6.26 11.00
C ASP A 91 -4.19 6.72 10.47
N ALA A 92 -4.70 6.08 9.40
CA ALA A 92 -6.08 6.24 8.95
C ALA A 92 -7.07 5.41 9.80
N TYR A 93 -6.63 4.32 10.44
CA TYR A 93 -7.46 3.43 11.26
C TYR A 93 -7.59 3.87 12.73
N LYS A 94 -6.56 4.52 13.31
CA LYS A 94 -6.62 5.07 14.69
C LYS A 94 -7.56 6.27 14.88
N LYS A 95 -8.24 6.74 13.82
CA LYS A 95 -9.32 7.74 13.93
C LYS A 95 -10.72 7.14 14.12
N VAL A 96 -10.84 5.80 14.21
CA VAL A 96 -12.14 5.10 14.36
C VAL A 96 -12.18 4.20 15.61
N THR A 97 -11.36 4.49 16.62
CA THR A 97 -11.50 3.88 17.97
C THR A 97 -11.20 4.93 19.02
#